data_AF-A0A251ZSI8-F1
#
_entry.id   AF-A0A251ZSI8-F1
#
_cell.length_a   1.000
_cell.length_b   1.000
_cell.length_c   1.000
_cell.angle_alpha   90.00
_cell.angle_beta   90.00
_cell.angle_gamma   90.00
#
_symmetry.space_group_name_H-M   'P 1'
#
loop_
_entity.id
_entity.type
_entity.pdbx_description
1 polymer ?
#
loop_
_entity_poly.entity_id
_entity_poly.type
_entity_poly.pdbx_seq_one_letter_code
_entity_poly.pdbx_strand_id
1 'polypeptide(L)'
;MITAKLYPWWFEDSKYFTMSGTNPNNKNEKPDGAVAIGAFLGAEIHTTNSIDMWVSYLTDLEHSDVPDGNFGEGNAFSVFITGDYVFIGTEYSEEQQVLMTRAQFLHALEQYRVFLDGDYEDPENPPAIINVEFIAGGQEAVDMYNNLPNSHGVPYAD
;
A
#
# COMPACT_ATOMS: atom_id res chain seq x y z
N MET A 1 15.89 1.23 3.93
CA MET A 1 15.14 0.92 2.69
C MET A 1 15.05 -0.59 2.59
N ILE A 2 13.83 -1.10 2.55
CA ILE A 2 13.50 -2.52 2.56
C ILE A 2 12.85 -2.82 1.22
N THR A 3 13.28 -3.91 0.57
CA THR A 3 12.65 -4.44 -0.65
C THR A 3 11.89 -5.71 -0.28
N ALA A 4 10.66 -5.83 -0.74
CA ALA A 4 9.80 -6.98 -0.49
C ALA A 4 8.97 -7.32 -1.73
N LYS A 5 8.18 -8.39 -1.61
CA LYS A 5 7.35 -8.92 -2.69
C LYS A 5 5.89 -8.94 -2.29
N LEU A 6 5.03 -8.64 -3.24
CA LEU A 6 3.62 -8.99 -3.21
C LEU A 6 3.42 -10.21 -4.11
N TYR A 7 2.79 -11.23 -3.55
CA TYR A 7 2.54 -12.51 -4.18
C TYR A 7 1.10 -12.59 -4.69
N PRO A 8 0.87 -13.16 -5.88
CA PRO A 8 -0.48 -13.50 -6.31
C PRO A 8 -1.09 -14.50 -5.33
N TRP A 9 -2.28 -14.19 -4.83
CA TRP A 9 -3.05 -15.04 -3.93
C TRP A 9 -4.41 -15.35 -4.54
N TRP A 10 -4.66 -16.63 -4.82
CA TRP A 10 -5.90 -17.09 -5.44
C TRP A 10 -7.02 -17.25 -4.39
N PHE A 11 -8.17 -16.63 -4.64
CA PHE A 11 -9.39 -16.83 -3.86
C PHE A 11 -10.32 -17.83 -4.55
N GLU A 12 -10.36 -19.06 -4.03
CA GLU A 12 -11.12 -20.16 -4.63
C GLU A 12 -12.63 -19.88 -4.75
N ASP A 13 -13.22 -19.24 -3.74
CA ASP A 13 -14.67 -18.99 -3.68
C ASP A 13 -15.12 -17.90 -4.65
N SER A 14 -14.26 -16.93 -4.92
CA SER A 14 -14.58 -15.75 -5.74
C SER A 14 -13.89 -15.77 -7.11
N LYS A 15 -13.05 -16.78 -7.38
CA LYS A 15 -12.38 -17.03 -8.66
C LYS A 15 -11.58 -15.83 -9.18
N TYR A 16 -10.81 -15.18 -8.30
CA TYR A 16 -9.93 -14.08 -8.68
C TYR A 16 -8.64 -14.10 -7.86
N PHE A 17 -7.61 -13.42 -8.39
CA PHE A 17 -6.36 -13.17 -7.68
C PHE A 17 -6.40 -11.85 -6.91
N THR A 18 -5.73 -11.78 -5.76
CA THR A 18 -5.28 -10.53 -5.15
C THR A 18 -3.75 -10.51 -5.07
N MET A 19 -3.18 -9.36 -4.70
CA MET A 19 -1.76 -9.23 -4.37
C MET A 19 -1.57 -9.16 -2.85
N SER A 20 -0.88 -10.16 -2.29
CA SER A 20 -0.66 -10.28 -0.84
C SER A 20 0.81 -10.07 -0.47
N GLY A 21 1.08 -9.33 0.60
CA GLY A 21 2.43 -9.28 1.20
C GLY A 21 2.86 -10.57 1.91
N THR A 22 1.97 -11.55 2.06
CA THR A 22 2.28 -12.87 2.62
C THR A 22 2.58 -13.86 1.52
N ASN A 23 3.71 -14.56 1.60
CA ASN A 23 4.04 -15.60 0.65
C ASN A 23 3.09 -16.82 0.81
N PRO A 24 2.33 -17.21 -0.24
CA PRO A 24 1.40 -18.34 -0.16
C PRO A 24 2.09 -19.68 0.11
N ASN A 25 3.36 -19.81 -0.28
CA ASN A 25 4.17 -21.02 -0.07
C ASN A 25 4.95 -21.01 1.24
N ASN A 26 5.09 -19.86 1.90
CA ASN A 26 5.77 -19.72 3.18
C ASN A 26 5.13 -18.60 4.00
N LYS A 27 4.09 -18.94 4.77
CA LYS A 27 3.31 -17.96 5.55
C LYS A 27 4.10 -17.24 6.66
N ASN A 28 5.32 -17.69 6.95
CA ASN A 28 6.22 -17.00 7.89
C ASN A 28 6.94 -15.82 7.22
N GLU A 29 6.98 -15.75 5.88
CA GLU A 29 7.50 -14.62 5.12
C GLU A 29 6.38 -13.58 4.95
N LYS A 30 6.25 -12.72 5.96
CA LYS A 30 5.26 -11.65 6.03
C LYS A 30 5.89 -10.33 6.47
N PRO A 31 6.64 -9.61 5.61
CA PRO A 31 7.17 -8.31 5.98
C PRO A 31 6.01 -7.32 6.20
N ASP A 32 5.88 -6.75 7.40
CA ASP A 32 4.76 -5.87 7.79
C ASP A 32 4.44 -4.80 6.72
N GLY A 33 5.48 -4.12 6.21
CA GLY A 33 5.30 -3.13 5.16
C GLY A 33 4.74 -3.69 3.84
N ALA A 34 5.12 -4.90 3.45
CA ALA A 34 4.55 -5.55 2.27
C ALA A 34 3.11 -6.00 2.51
N VAL A 35 2.80 -6.48 3.73
CA VAL A 35 1.45 -6.85 4.13
C VAL A 35 0.53 -5.63 4.09
N ALA A 36 0.98 -4.49 4.63
CA ALA A 36 0.26 -3.23 4.59
C ALA A 36 0.01 -2.76 3.15
N ILE A 37 1.04 -2.75 2.29
CA ILE A 37 0.90 -2.32 0.88
C ILE A 37 -0.10 -3.22 0.15
N GLY A 38 0.05 -4.55 0.25
CA GLY A 38 -0.86 -5.49 -0.42
C GLY A 38 -2.31 -5.35 0.05
N ALA A 39 -2.51 -5.20 1.37
CA ALA A 39 -3.83 -5.01 1.95
C ALA A 39 -4.48 -3.70 1.51
N PHE A 40 -3.74 -2.58 1.51
CA PHE A 40 -4.21 -1.29 1.00
C PHE A 40 -4.60 -1.37 -0.49
N LEU A 41 -3.72 -1.92 -1.34
CA LEU A 41 -3.98 -2.03 -2.77
C LEU A 41 -5.23 -2.88 -3.05
N GLY A 42 -5.39 -4.01 -2.35
CA GLY A 42 -6.56 -4.87 -2.50
C GLY A 42 -7.86 -4.26 -1.97
N ALA A 43 -7.80 -3.48 -0.89
CA ALA A 43 -8.96 -2.91 -0.22
C ALA A 43 -9.42 -1.57 -0.81
N GLU A 44 -8.50 -0.75 -1.31
CA GLU A 44 -8.77 0.64 -1.70
C GLU A 44 -8.61 0.90 -3.20
N ILE A 45 -7.87 0.03 -3.92
CA ILE A 45 -7.53 0.23 -5.34
C ILE A 45 -8.15 -0.89 -6.18
N HIS A 46 -9.33 -0.63 -6.74
CA HIS A 46 -10.06 -1.63 -7.53
C HIS A 46 -9.99 -1.42 -9.04
N THR A 47 -9.59 -0.23 -9.50
CA THR A 47 -9.58 0.11 -10.93
C THR A 47 -8.35 0.93 -11.31
N THR A 48 -7.99 0.92 -12.58
CA THR A 48 -6.93 1.79 -13.10
C THR A 48 -7.28 3.28 -12.99
N ASN A 49 -8.55 3.65 -13.02
CA ASN A 49 -9.00 5.01 -12.71
C ASN A 49 -8.64 5.42 -11.25
N SER A 50 -8.79 4.50 -10.29
CA SER A 50 -8.36 4.75 -8.90
C SER A 50 -6.86 5.02 -8.84
N ILE A 51 -6.07 4.30 -9.64
CA ILE A 51 -4.63 4.54 -9.75
C ILE A 51 -4.36 5.93 -10.35
N ASP A 52 -5.03 6.32 -11.44
CA ASP A 52 -4.87 7.64 -12.05
C ASP A 52 -5.14 8.78 -11.06
N MET A 53 -6.17 8.64 -10.22
CA MET A 53 -6.46 9.60 -9.14
C MET A 53 -5.31 9.71 -8.15
N TRP A 54 -4.83 8.59 -7.61
CA TRP A 54 -3.72 8.59 -6.65
C TRP A 54 -2.42 9.13 -7.26
N VAL A 55 -2.12 8.78 -8.51
CA VAL A 55 -0.95 9.33 -9.22
C VAL A 55 -1.07 10.85 -9.35
N SER A 56 -2.25 11.37 -9.71
CA SER A 56 -2.49 12.81 -9.78
C SER A 56 -2.29 13.49 -8.42
N TYR A 57 -2.78 12.90 -7.33
CA TYR A 57 -2.64 13.46 -5.99
C TYR A 57 -1.18 13.51 -5.53
N LEU A 58 -0.43 12.43 -5.79
CA LEU A 58 0.96 12.30 -5.34
C LEU A 58 1.95 13.17 -6.13
N THR A 59 1.62 13.48 -7.39
CA THR A 59 2.49 14.25 -8.30
C THR A 59 2.31 15.76 -8.18
N ASP A 60 1.13 16.25 -7.80
CA ASP A 60 0.84 17.68 -7.61
C ASP A 60 0.15 17.93 -6.25
N LEU A 61 0.83 17.59 -5.15
CA LEU A 61 0.29 17.70 -3.79
C LEU A 61 -0.19 19.11 -3.43
N GLU A 62 0.49 20.16 -3.93
CA GLU A 62 0.16 21.56 -3.60
C GLU A 62 -1.23 21.97 -4.12
N HIS A 63 -1.67 21.37 -5.23
CA HIS A 63 -2.96 21.65 -5.87
C HIS A 63 -3.92 20.45 -5.83
N SER A 64 -3.58 19.42 -5.08
CA SER A 64 -4.40 18.21 -4.95
C SER A 64 -5.63 18.48 -4.06
N ASP A 65 -6.74 17.82 -4.38
CA ASP A 65 -7.95 17.77 -3.53
C ASP A 65 -7.70 17.08 -2.16
N VAL A 66 -6.52 16.49 -1.99
CA VAL A 66 -6.00 15.97 -0.74
C VAL A 66 -4.64 16.66 -0.48
N PRO A 67 -4.59 17.75 0.31
CA PRO A 67 -3.34 18.42 0.68
C PRO A 67 -2.71 17.82 1.96
N ASP A 68 -1.44 18.17 2.23
CA ASP A 68 -0.63 17.75 3.39
C ASP A 68 -1.44 17.60 4.69
N GLY A 69 -1.34 16.42 5.33
CA GLY A 69 -1.82 16.17 6.69
C GLY A 69 -2.99 15.22 6.92
N ASN A 70 -3.95 15.05 6.02
CA ASN A 70 -5.00 14.01 6.19
C ASN A 70 -5.55 13.53 4.85
N PHE A 71 -5.06 12.39 4.36
CA PHE A 71 -5.45 11.83 3.06
C PHE A 71 -6.40 10.67 3.31
N GLY A 72 -7.70 10.99 3.40
CA GLY A 72 -8.80 10.05 3.20
C GLY A 72 -8.72 8.74 3.99
N GLU A 73 -9.68 8.53 4.89
CA GLU A 73 -10.09 7.17 5.18
C GLU A 73 -10.52 6.54 3.85
N GLY A 74 -9.68 5.66 3.32
CA GLY A 74 -10.17 4.54 2.56
C GLY A 74 -11.20 3.78 3.40
N ASN A 75 -11.90 2.82 2.81
CA ASN A 75 -12.90 2.07 3.57
C ASN A 75 -12.29 1.41 4.83
N ALA A 76 -11.01 1.03 4.80
CA ALA A 76 -10.31 0.41 5.93
C ALA A 76 -8.94 1.02 6.26
N PHE A 77 -8.33 1.81 5.37
CA PHE A 77 -6.99 2.36 5.54
C PHE A 77 -6.99 3.89 5.60
N SER A 78 -6.13 4.46 6.44
CA SER A 78 -5.78 5.88 6.41
C SER A 78 -4.46 6.08 5.68
N VAL A 79 -4.38 7.14 4.88
CA VAL A 79 -3.13 7.59 4.28
C VAL A 79 -2.77 8.94 4.87
N PHE A 80 -1.51 9.13 5.24
CA PHE A 80 -1.00 10.41 5.70
C PHE A 80 0.26 10.76 4.90
N ILE A 81 0.32 11.98 4.38
CA ILE A 81 1.44 12.45 3.59
C ILE A 81 2.03 13.67 4.27
N THR A 82 3.36 13.69 4.39
CA THR A 82 4.10 14.88 4.84
C THR A 82 5.40 15.00 4.03
N GLY A 83 5.53 16.11 3.29
CA GLY A 83 6.62 16.29 2.32
C GLY A 83 6.72 15.15 1.31
N ASP A 84 7.86 14.43 1.32
CA ASP A 84 8.11 13.28 0.43
C ASP A 84 7.69 11.92 1.00
N TYR A 85 7.14 11.90 2.22
CA TYR A 85 6.81 10.68 2.94
C TYR A 85 5.32 10.39 2.87
N VAL A 86 5.00 9.12 2.67
CA VAL A 86 3.65 8.57 2.68
C VAL A 86 3.60 7.48 3.74
N PHE A 87 2.72 7.67 4.71
CA PHE A 87 2.32 6.65 5.65
C PHE A 87 0.98 6.06 5.20
N ILE A 88 0.87 4.73 5.24
CA ILE A 88 -0.38 4.01 5.00
C ILE A 88 -0.57 3.06 6.18
N GLY A 89 -1.75 3.09 6.77
CA GLY A 89 -2.02 2.35 7.99
C GLY A 89 -3.49 2.08 8.21
N THR A 90 -3.81 1.19 9.14
CA THR A 90 -5.18 0.93 9.58
C THR A 90 -5.24 0.78 11.09
N GLU A 91 -6.32 1.24 11.73
CA GLU A 91 -6.54 1.03 13.16
C GLU A 91 -6.77 -0.46 13.52
N TYR A 92 -7.10 -1.29 12.53
CA TYR A 92 -7.47 -2.70 12.76
C TYR A 92 -6.28 -3.64 12.92
N SER A 93 -5.06 -3.22 12.56
CA SER A 93 -3.89 -4.09 12.61
C SER A 93 -2.58 -3.31 12.71
N GLU A 94 -1.88 -3.50 13.83
CA GLU A 94 -0.53 -2.95 14.07
C GLU A 94 0.53 -3.48 13.09
N GLU A 95 0.32 -4.66 12.51
CA GLU A 95 1.20 -5.24 11.48
C GLU A 95 0.97 -4.60 10.09
N GLN A 96 -0.12 -3.85 9.89
CA GLN A 96 -0.50 -3.23 8.62
C GLN A 96 -0.24 -1.72 8.63
N GLN A 97 0.98 -1.36 8.98
CA GLN A 97 1.49 0.01 8.93
C GLN A 97 2.70 0.05 8.02
N VAL A 98 2.83 1.08 7.20
CA VAL A 98 3.98 1.25 6.32
C VAL A 98 4.32 2.71 6.11
N LEU A 99 5.61 3.02 6.18
CA LEU A 99 6.17 4.29 5.80
C LEU A 99 7.00 4.10 4.52
N MET A 100 6.74 4.91 3.51
CA MET A 100 7.49 4.92 2.25
C MET A 100 7.62 6.33 1.71
N THR A 101 8.37 6.50 0.63
CA THR A 101 8.41 7.77 -0.12
C THR A 101 7.29 7.82 -1.15
N ARG A 102 6.92 9.03 -1.60
CA ARG A 102 5.98 9.21 -2.73
C ARG A 102 6.42 8.45 -3.98
N ALA A 103 7.71 8.46 -4.29
CA ALA A 103 8.27 7.74 -5.42
C ALA A 103 8.08 6.22 -5.30
N GLN A 104 8.27 5.66 -4.10
CA GLN A 104 8.03 4.24 -3.83
C GLN A 104 6.54 3.88 -3.95
N PHE A 105 5.66 4.75 -3.47
CA PHE A 105 4.22 4.52 -3.59
C PHE A 105 3.76 4.58 -5.05
N LEU A 106 4.22 5.59 -5.80
CA LEU A 106 3.98 5.70 -7.24
C LEU A 106 4.47 4.47 -8.00
N HIS A 107 5.63 3.94 -7.63
CA HIS A 107 6.15 2.71 -8.24
C HIS A 107 5.24 1.50 -7.94
N ALA A 108 4.79 1.33 -6.70
CA ALA A 108 3.86 0.26 -6.34
C ALA A 108 2.54 0.35 -7.11
N LEU A 109 1.99 1.57 -7.26
CA LEU A 109 0.79 1.86 -8.05
C LEU A 109 0.98 1.52 -9.54
N GLU A 110 2.13 1.85 -10.13
CA GLU A 110 2.45 1.53 -11.52
C GLU A 110 2.49 0.01 -11.75
N GLN A 111 3.15 -0.74 -10.86
CA GLN A 111 3.18 -2.20 -10.96
C GLN A 111 1.79 -2.81 -10.76
N TYR A 112 1.00 -2.28 -9.84
CA TYR A 112 -0.36 -2.75 -9.57
C TYR A 112 -1.31 -2.46 -10.74
N ARG A 113 -1.09 -1.40 -11.51
CA ARG A 113 -1.84 -1.15 -12.77
C ARG A 113 -1.74 -2.33 -13.72
N VAL A 114 -0.53 -2.87 -13.91
CA VAL A 114 -0.31 -4.03 -14.80
C VAL A 114 -1.08 -5.25 -14.32
N PHE A 115 -1.25 -5.41 -13.00
CA PHE A 115 -2.10 -6.43 -12.42
C PHE A 115 -3.60 -6.15 -12.66
N LEU A 116 -4.07 -4.91 -12.52
CA LEU A 116 -5.49 -4.60 -12.77
C LEU A 116 -5.89 -4.68 -14.25
N ASP A 117 -4.98 -4.39 -15.17
CA ASP A 117 -5.21 -4.47 -16.62
C ASP A 117 -5.16 -5.91 -17.17
N GLY A 118 -4.70 -6.87 -16.37
CA GLY A 118 -4.59 -8.26 -16.78
C GLY A 118 -5.89 -9.06 -16.57
N ASP A 119 -6.02 -10.14 -17.33
CA ASP A 119 -7.12 -11.10 -17.21
C ASP A 119 -6.62 -12.35 -16.47
N TYR A 120 -6.97 -12.46 -15.18
CA TYR A 120 -6.44 -13.49 -14.27
C TYR A 120 -7.56 -14.31 -13.62
N GLU A 121 -8.31 -15.05 -14.44
CA GLU A 121 -9.34 -16.00 -13.99
C GLU A 121 -8.84 -17.45 -13.88
N ASP A 122 -7.59 -17.72 -14.26
CA ASP A 122 -6.99 -19.05 -14.28
C ASP A 122 -5.87 -19.19 -13.22
N PRO A 123 -6.07 -20.02 -12.17
CA PRO A 123 -5.06 -20.22 -11.13
C PRO A 123 -3.75 -20.84 -11.62
N GLU A 124 -3.77 -21.55 -12.75
CA GLU A 124 -2.56 -22.16 -13.35
C GLU A 124 -1.72 -21.13 -14.12
N ASN A 125 -2.28 -19.94 -14.39
CA ASN A 125 -1.60 -18.83 -15.05
C ASN A 125 -1.64 -17.57 -14.16
N PRO A 126 -0.94 -17.57 -13.00
CA PRO A 126 -1.00 -16.48 -12.05
C PRO A 126 -0.32 -15.20 -12.59
N PRO A 127 -0.74 -14.02 -12.11
CA PRO A 127 -0.04 -12.78 -12.39
C PRO A 127 1.41 -12.79 -11.88
N ALA A 128 2.22 -11.88 -12.42
CA ALA A 128 3.58 -11.69 -11.95
C ALA A 128 3.62 -11.17 -10.50
N ILE A 129 4.66 -11.57 -9.76
CA ILE A 129 4.99 -10.99 -8.46
C ILE A 129 5.33 -9.51 -8.63
N ILE A 130 4.82 -8.66 -7.75
CA ILE A 130 5.17 -7.24 -7.68
C ILE A 130 6.29 -7.05 -6.66
N ASN A 131 7.34 -6.32 -7.02
CA ASN A 131 8.35 -5.89 -6.07
C ASN A 131 7.97 -4.51 -5.54
N VAL A 132 8.06 -4.35 -4.22
CA VAL A 132 7.75 -3.09 -3.53
C VAL A 132 8.93 -2.69 -2.65
N GLU A 133 9.04 -1.38 -2.43
CA GLU A 133 10.06 -0.82 -1.56
C GLU A 133 9.41 0.10 -0.54
N PHE A 134 9.93 0.08 0.68
CA PHE A 134 9.46 0.94 1.75
C PHE A 134 10.60 1.28 2.72
N ILE A 135 10.34 2.22 3.62
CA ILE A 135 11.29 2.68 4.63
C ILE A 135 11.21 1.78 5.86
N ALA A 136 10.00 1.61 6.40
CA ALA A 136 9.70 0.82 7.59
C ALA A 136 8.28 0.25 7.52
N GLY A 137 8.02 -0.80 8.32
CA GLY A 137 6.70 -1.38 8.52
C GLY A 137 6.35 -1.53 10.00
N GLY A 138 5.08 -1.78 10.30
CA GLY A 138 4.61 -1.98 11.68
C GLY A 138 4.84 -0.76 12.58
N GLN A 139 5.09 -1.00 13.87
CA GLN A 139 5.31 0.07 14.85
C GLN A 139 6.47 1.02 14.48
N GLU A 140 7.53 0.50 13.85
CA GLU A 140 8.66 1.34 13.41
C GLU A 140 8.20 2.40 12.39
N ALA A 141 7.26 2.07 11.50
CA ALA A 141 6.71 3.03 10.56
C ALA A 141 5.94 4.16 11.27
N VAL A 142 5.16 3.81 12.29
CA VAL A 142 4.41 4.77 13.12
C VAL A 142 5.37 5.71 13.85
N ASP A 143 6.34 5.14 14.55
CA ASP A 143 7.33 5.89 15.33
C ASP A 143 8.10 6.85 14.42
N MET A 144 8.53 6.38 13.25
CA MET A 144 9.24 7.21 12.29
C MET A 144 8.35 8.33 11.75
N TYR A 145 7.12 8.03 11.35
CA TYR A 145 6.20 9.04 10.80
C TYR A 145 5.87 10.13 11.83
N ASN A 146 5.60 9.74 13.08
CA ASN A 146 5.30 10.69 14.16
C ASN A 146 6.48 11.62 14.48
N ASN A 147 7.72 11.21 14.18
CA ASN A 147 8.91 12.02 14.37
C ASN A 147 9.33 12.85 13.14
N LEU A 148 8.59 12.77 12.02
CA LEU A 148 8.87 13.60 10.85
C LEU A 148 8.54 15.08 11.12
N PRO A 149 9.34 16.02 10.61
CA PRO A 149 8.99 17.44 10.64
C PRO A 149 7.64 17.67 9.96
N ASN A 150 6.75 18.42 10.62
CA ASN A 150 5.38 18.71 10.14
C ASN A 150 4.48 17.48 10.03
N SER A 151 4.84 16.35 10.64
CA SER A 151 3.91 15.24 10.81
C SER A 151 2.67 15.70 11.57
N HIS A 152 1.51 15.25 11.11
CA HIS A 152 0.23 15.47 11.76
C HIS A 152 -0.08 14.39 12.82
N GLY A 153 0.84 13.43 13.00
CA GLY A 153 0.66 12.27 13.87
C GLY A 153 -0.27 11.21 13.26
N VAL A 154 -0.08 9.96 13.68
CA VAL A 154 -1.05 8.88 13.42
C VAL A 154 -2.10 8.90 14.55
N PRO A 155 -3.38 9.19 14.27
CA PRO A 155 -4.38 9.51 15.30
C PRO A 155 -4.84 8.32 16.15
N TYR A 156 -4.60 7.08 15.70
CA TYR A 156 -5.02 5.84 16.36
C TYR A 156 -3.85 5.00 16.90
N ALA A 157 -2.62 5.52 16.83
CA ALA A 157 -1.48 4.88 17.46
C ALA A 157 -1.23 5.53 18.83
N ASP A 158 -1.62 4.83 19.90
CA ASP A 158 -1.40 5.23 21.29
C ASP A 158 0.06 5.00 21.75
#